data_AF-A0A0P1GKU3-F1
#
_entry.id   AF-A0A0P1GKU3-F1
#
_cell.length_a   1.000
_cell.length_b   1.000
_cell.length_c   1.000
_cell.angle_alpha   90.00
_cell.angle_beta   90.00
_cell.angle_gamma   90.00
#
_symmetry.space_group_name_H-M   'P 1'
#
loop_
_entity.id
_entity.type
_entity.pdbx_description
1 polymer ?
#
loop_
_entity_poly.entity_id
_entity_poly.type
_entity_poly.pdbx_seq_one_letter_code
_entity_poly.pdbx_strand_id
1 'polypeptide(L)'
;MTDRPNTEMLALLRQAGVERDAMGRRLSRYEFQALRDELRLPDVFGFNADLGEALGQVRWPAKANISRLPALPVPLGRIAWAKRAEDLPVVGILVEELPDAALAEALLALLTEHHRAPFARLLFLCRTLRPVHVLARYGLLCEAVGHAPLPVVAASLALRYQVGEVRALTDGKRLWRT
;
A
#
# COMPACT_ATOMS: atom_id res chain seq x y z
N MET A 1 -15.59 33.97 39.69
CA MET A 1 -14.28 33.94 38.99
C MET A 1 -14.16 32.56 38.35
N THR A 2 -14.80 32.37 37.19
CA THR A 2 -14.22 32.39 35.82
C THR A 2 -13.53 31.10 35.42
N ASP A 3 -14.34 30.06 35.20
CA ASP A 3 -13.98 28.78 34.59
C ASP A 3 -14.45 28.72 33.12
N ARG A 4 -14.20 29.81 32.36
CA ARG A 4 -14.65 29.99 30.96
C ARG A 4 -13.61 29.77 29.83
N PRO A 5 -12.30 29.56 30.03
CA PRO A 5 -11.37 29.40 28.89
C PRO A 5 -11.40 27.99 28.25
N ASN A 6 -11.99 26.99 28.91
CA ASN A 6 -11.91 25.60 28.46
C ASN A 6 -12.86 25.27 27.29
N THR A 7 -14.01 25.94 27.19
CA THR A 7 -15.03 25.63 26.18
C THR A 7 -14.66 26.18 24.81
N GLU A 8 -14.10 27.40 24.76
CA GLU A 8 -13.61 28.03 23.53
C GLU A 8 -12.39 27.28 22.97
N MET A 9 -11.46 26.88 23.84
CA MET A 9 -10.32 26.05 23.44
C MET A 9 -10.75 24.69 22.86
N LEU A 10 -11.73 24.02 23.49
CA LEU A 10 -12.29 22.77 22.96
C LEU A 10 -13.03 22.96 21.63
N ALA A 11 -13.71 24.10 21.42
CA ALA A 11 -14.35 24.42 20.16
C ALA A 11 -13.32 24.64 19.03
N LEU A 12 -12.24 25.38 19.31
CA LEU A 12 -11.14 25.60 18.38
C LEU A 12 -10.42 24.29 18.01
N LEU A 13 -10.17 23.41 18.99
CA LEU A 13 -9.58 22.09 18.75
C LEU A 13 -10.48 21.20 17.89
N ARG A 14 -11.80 21.24 18.09
CA ARG A 14 -12.76 20.53 17.24
C ARG A 14 -12.77 21.09 15.82
N GLN A 15 -12.76 22.40 15.68
CA GLN A 15 -12.72 23.06 14.37
C GLN A 15 -11.44 22.72 13.61
N ALA A 16 -10.28 22.80 14.26
CA ALA A 16 -9.00 22.40 13.68
C ALA A 16 -9.00 20.92 13.25
N GLY A 17 -9.62 20.03 14.05
CA GLY A 17 -9.80 18.63 13.68
C GLY A 17 -10.66 18.43 12.43
N VAL A 18 -11.78 19.16 12.31
CA VAL A 18 -12.65 19.13 11.12
C VAL A 18 -11.94 19.64 9.88
N GLU A 19 -11.19 20.74 10.00
CA GLU A 19 -10.43 21.33 8.90
C GLU A 19 -9.31 20.39 8.43
N ARG A 20 -8.55 19.81 9.37
CA ARG A 20 -7.52 18.81 9.06
C ARG A 20 -8.11 17.61 8.32
N ASP A 21 -9.23 17.08 8.79
CA ASP A 21 -9.90 15.94 8.16
C ASP A 21 -10.41 16.28 6.75
N ALA A 22 -10.90 17.50 6.54
CA ALA A 22 -11.33 17.98 5.23
C ALA A 22 -10.15 18.17 4.27
N MET A 23 -9.04 18.75 4.73
CA MET A 23 -7.82 18.93 3.95
C MET A 23 -7.23 17.58 3.53
N GLY A 24 -7.15 16.62 4.45
CA GLY A 24 -6.64 15.28 4.16
C GLY A 24 -7.47 14.54 3.11
N ARG A 25 -8.81 14.63 3.18
CA ARG A 25 -9.68 14.11 2.11
C ARG A 25 -9.41 14.79 0.76
N ARG A 26 -9.26 16.11 0.74
CA ARG A 26 -8.95 16.84 -0.50
C ARG A 26 -7.62 16.41 -1.10
N LEU A 27 -6.57 16.32 -0.27
CA LEU A 27 -5.26 15.87 -0.72
C LEU A 27 -5.32 14.46 -1.30
N SER A 28 -5.96 13.51 -0.59
CA SER A 28 -6.10 12.13 -1.08
C SER A 28 -6.80 12.04 -2.44
N ARG A 29 -7.77 12.92 -2.72
CA ARG A 29 -8.45 12.99 -4.02
C ARG A 29 -7.53 13.51 -5.12
N TYR A 30 -6.73 14.53 -4.84
CA TYR A 30 -5.76 15.04 -5.81
C TYR A 30 -4.69 14.00 -6.12
N GLU A 31 -4.14 13.33 -5.10
CA GLU A 31 -3.15 12.26 -5.28
C GLU A 31 -3.74 11.08 -6.05
N PHE A 32 -4.97 10.68 -5.73
CA PHE A 32 -5.65 9.61 -6.45
C PHE A 32 -5.95 9.99 -7.90
N GLN A 33 -6.33 11.25 -8.16
CA GLN A 33 -6.51 11.75 -9.52
C GLN A 33 -5.20 11.69 -10.31
N ALA A 34 -4.09 12.13 -9.71
CA ALA A 34 -2.77 12.09 -10.34
C ALA A 34 -2.36 10.64 -10.66
N LEU A 35 -2.54 9.70 -9.72
CA LEU A 35 -2.30 8.28 -9.95
C LEU A 35 -3.14 7.74 -11.11
N ARG A 36 -4.43 8.04 -11.12
CA ARG A 36 -5.35 7.56 -12.16
C ARG A 36 -4.94 8.07 -13.54
N ASP A 37 -4.52 9.32 -13.62
CA ASP A 37 -4.11 9.93 -14.88
C ASP A 37 -2.77 9.36 -15.34
N GLU A 38 -1.83 9.10 -14.41
CA GLU A 38 -0.56 8.43 -14.69
C GLU A 38 -0.76 7.00 -15.19
N LEU A 39 -1.62 6.19 -14.54
CA LEU A 39 -1.91 4.81 -14.96
C LEU A 39 -2.57 4.72 -16.34
N ARG A 40 -3.09 5.82 -16.88
CA ARG A 40 -3.66 5.89 -18.23
C ARG A 40 -2.65 6.28 -19.31
N LEU A 41 -1.42 6.63 -18.93
CA LEU A 41 -0.40 6.99 -19.90
C LEU A 41 0.06 5.75 -20.68
N PRO A 42 0.27 5.87 -22.00
CA PRO A 42 0.99 4.86 -22.75
C PRO A 42 2.42 4.80 -22.18
N ASP A 43 2.87 3.62 -21.77
CA ASP A 43 4.20 3.36 -21.17
C ASP A 43 4.40 3.77 -19.69
N VAL A 44 3.34 3.76 -18.87
CA VAL A 44 3.44 4.06 -17.43
C VAL A 44 4.44 3.17 -16.67
N PHE A 45 4.61 1.92 -17.12
CA PHE A 45 5.57 0.97 -16.54
C PHE A 45 6.89 0.90 -17.30
N GLY A 46 7.10 1.79 -18.28
CA GLY A 46 8.31 1.96 -19.07
C GLY A 46 9.48 2.53 -18.27
N PHE A 47 9.85 1.85 -17.19
CA PHE A 47 11.09 2.15 -16.48
C PHE A 47 12.21 1.31 -17.10
N ASN A 48 12.81 1.85 -18.17
CA ASN A 48 14.06 1.35 -18.75
C ASN A 48 15.25 1.80 -17.88
N ALA A 49 15.33 1.30 -16.65
CA ALA A 49 16.64 1.23 -16.00
C ALA A 49 17.22 -0.14 -16.33
N ASP A 50 18.39 -0.15 -16.98
CA ASP A 50 19.24 -1.33 -17.11
C ASP A 50 19.69 -1.79 -15.71
N LEU A 51 18.78 -2.42 -14.98
CA LEU A 51 19.05 -3.16 -13.76
C LEU A 51 19.50 -4.56 -14.18
N GLY A 52 20.64 -4.62 -14.88
CA GLY A 52 21.14 -5.83 -15.52
C GLY A 52 21.06 -7.05 -14.59
N GLU A 53 20.30 -8.08 -14.99
CA GLU A 53 20.09 -9.37 -14.30
C GLU A 53 20.01 -9.36 -12.75
N ALA A 54 19.71 -8.22 -12.13
CA ALA A 54 19.92 -8.01 -10.70
C ALA A 54 18.71 -8.43 -9.85
N LEU A 55 17.74 -9.13 -10.44
CA LEU A 55 16.81 -9.98 -9.70
C LEU A 55 17.42 -11.37 -9.49
N GLY A 56 18.69 -11.43 -9.08
CA GLY A 56 19.22 -12.63 -8.45
C GLY A 56 18.25 -13.07 -7.37
N GLN A 57 17.99 -14.38 -7.25
CA GLN A 57 17.07 -14.99 -6.28
C GLN A 57 17.08 -14.18 -4.99
N VAL A 58 16.06 -13.34 -4.77
CA VAL A 58 15.96 -12.52 -3.55
C VAL A 58 15.93 -13.51 -2.41
N ARG A 59 17.07 -13.66 -1.73
CA ARG A 59 17.22 -14.60 -0.62
C ARG A 59 16.50 -13.97 0.55
N TRP A 60 15.21 -14.26 0.65
CA TRP A 60 14.44 -13.99 1.84
C TRP A 60 15.15 -14.68 3.01
N PRO A 61 15.57 -13.93 4.05
CA PRO A 61 16.36 -14.49 5.12
C PRO A 61 15.59 -15.66 5.75
N ALA A 62 16.18 -16.85 5.68
CA ALA A 62 15.66 -18.02 6.38
C ALA A 62 15.74 -17.73 7.88
N LYS A 63 14.59 -17.37 8.48
CA LYS A 63 14.45 -17.14 9.92
C LYS A 63 15.51 -16.18 10.49
N ALA A 64 15.50 -14.91 10.07
CA ALA A 64 16.04 -13.89 10.96
C ALA A 64 15.25 -13.95 12.29
N ASN A 65 15.92 -13.76 13.43
CA ASN A 65 15.30 -13.86 14.76
C ASN A 65 14.46 -12.59 15.05
N ILE A 66 13.49 -12.30 14.16
CA ILE A 66 12.61 -11.12 14.17
C ILE A 66 11.45 -11.26 15.15
N SER A 67 11.35 -12.41 15.82
CA SER A 67 10.26 -12.75 16.76
C SER A 67 10.10 -11.78 17.94
N ARG A 68 11.09 -10.91 18.18
CA ARG A 68 11.09 -9.90 19.25
C ARG A 68 11.02 -8.45 18.76
N LEU A 69 11.04 -8.21 17.45
CA LEU A 69 10.92 -6.85 16.92
C LEU A 69 9.45 -6.50 16.71
N PRO A 70 9.05 -5.24 16.97
CA PRO A 70 7.72 -4.78 16.61
C PRO A 70 7.52 -4.88 15.10
N ALA A 71 6.28 -5.15 14.67
CA ALA A 71 5.93 -5.17 13.27
C ALA A 71 6.23 -3.81 12.62
N LEU A 72 6.74 -3.84 11.39
CA LEU A 72 6.99 -2.63 10.63
C LEU A 72 5.66 -1.98 10.22
N PRO A 73 5.55 -0.65 10.29
CA PRO A 73 4.36 0.05 9.84
C PRO A 73 4.19 -0.11 8.33
N VAL A 74 2.98 -0.46 7.90
CA VAL A 74 2.58 -0.47 6.48
C VAL A 74 1.77 0.80 6.21
N PRO A 75 2.22 1.72 5.35
CA PRO A 75 1.43 2.89 4.97
C PRO A 75 0.22 2.49 4.11
N LEU A 76 -0.86 3.26 4.18
CA LEU A 76 -2.02 3.14 3.27
C LEU A 76 -1.74 3.69 1.85
N GLY A 77 -0.60 4.36 1.66
CA GLY A 77 -0.35 5.21 0.50
C GLY A 77 -1.00 6.58 0.63
N ARG A 78 -0.57 7.52 -0.22
CA ARG A 78 -1.02 8.92 -0.25
C ARG A 78 -2.42 9.09 -0.83
N ILE A 79 -2.90 8.06 -1.51
CA ILE A 79 -4.18 8.05 -2.22
C ILE A 79 -5.36 7.74 -1.31
N ALA A 80 -5.17 7.12 -0.13
CA ALA A 80 -6.27 6.72 0.73
C ALA A 80 -6.41 7.63 1.95
N TRP A 81 -7.66 7.93 2.34
CA TRP A 81 -7.96 8.70 3.55
C TRP A 81 -8.69 7.83 4.58
N ALA A 82 -8.06 7.58 5.74
CA ALA A 82 -8.67 6.89 6.87
C ALA A 82 -8.36 7.61 8.18
N LYS A 83 -9.36 7.71 9.07
CA LYS A 83 -9.17 8.34 10.39
C LYS A 83 -8.29 7.51 11.32
N ARG A 84 -8.35 6.19 11.20
CA ARG A 84 -7.59 5.22 12.00
C ARG A 84 -6.99 4.18 11.06
N ALA A 85 -5.88 4.55 10.43
CA ALA A 85 -5.20 3.71 9.45
C ALA A 85 -4.55 2.49 10.11
N GLU A 86 -4.07 2.64 11.35
CA GLU A 86 -3.46 1.54 12.12
C GLU A 86 -4.42 0.38 12.41
N ASP A 87 -5.72 0.65 12.52
CA ASP A 87 -6.76 -0.34 12.82
C ASP A 87 -7.07 -1.25 11.62
N LEU A 88 -6.63 -0.86 10.41
CA LEU A 88 -6.88 -1.64 9.21
C LEU A 88 -5.96 -2.86 9.13
N PRO A 89 -6.46 -4.03 8.68
CA PRO A 89 -5.64 -5.22 8.52
C PRO A 89 -4.58 -5.00 7.44
N VAL A 90 -3.43 -5.68 7.56
CA VAL A 90 -2.43 -5.68 6.50
C VAL A 90 -2.73 -6.83 5.53
N VAL A 91 -2.90 -6.48 4.25
CA VAL A 91 -3.19 -7.43 3.18
C VAL A 91 -2.08 -7.37 2.14
N GLY A 92 -1.52 -8.53 1.82
CA GLY A 92 -0.58 -8.69 0.71
C GLY A 92 -1.33 -8.76 -0.61
N ILE A 93 -0.87 -8.03 -1.62
CA ILE A 93 -1.41 -8.06 -2.98
C ILE A 93 -0.31 -8.56 -3.91
N LEU A 94 -0.46 -9.77 -4.42
CA LEU A 94 0.47 -10.33 -5.40
C LEU A 94 0.25 -9.64 -6.75
N VAL A 95 1.27 -8.91 -7.20
CA VAL A 95 1.32 -8.31 -8.53
C VAL A 95 1.99 -9.31 -9.47
N GLU A 96 1.14 -10.00 -10.22
CA GLU A 96 1.52 -11.02 -11.20
C GLU A 96 2.18 -10.40 -12.43
N GLU A 97 2.81 -11.24 -13.25
CA GLU A 97 3.38 -10.80 -14.53
C GLU A 97 2.27 -10.59 -15.55
N LEU A 98 1.85 -9.34 -15.69
CA LEU A 98 0.80 -8.93 -16.63
C LEU A 98 1.37 -8.03 -17.73
N PRO A 99 0.67 -7.95 -18.89
CA PRO A 99 0.85 -6.85 -19.83
C PRO A 99 0.53 -5.51 -19.17
N ASP A 100 1.22 -4.45 -19.57
CA ASP A 100 1.15 -3.13 -18.93
C ASP A 100 -0.28 -2.57 -18.86
N ALA A 101 -1.06 -2.71 -19.94
CA ALA A 101 -2.46 -2.27 -19.95
C ALA A 101 -3.30 -3.01 -18.90
N ALA A 102 -3.18 -4.34 -18.83
CA ALA A 102 -3.92 -5.15 -17.87
C ALA A 102 -3.47 -4.90 -16.43
N LEU A 103 -2.18 -4.65 -16.21
CA LEU A 103 -1.63 -4.28 -14.91
C LEU A 103 -2.17 -2.92 -14.45
N ALA A 104 -2.17 -1.93 -15.34
CA ALA A 104 -2.70 -0.60 -15.06
C ALA A 104 -4.19 -0.67 -14.71
N GLU A 105 -4.98 -1.42 -15.48
CA GLU A 105 -6.41 -1.64 -15.22
C GLU A 105 -6.65 -2.31 -13.86
N ALA A 106 -5.91 -3.37 -13.54
CA ALA A 106 -6.08 -4.10 -12.29
C ALA A 106 -5.66 -3.25 -11.06
N LEU A 107 -4.55 -2.52 -11.17
CA LEU A 107 -4.14 -1.56 -10.13
C LEU A 107 -5.17 -0.46 -9.97
N LEU A 108 -5.67 0.11 -11.07
CA LEU A 108 -6.67 1.15 -11.03
C LEU A 108 -7.97 0.65 -10.38
N ALA A 109 -8.43 -0.55 -10.71
CA ALA A 109 -9.62 -1.14 -10.10
C ALA A 109 -9.46 -1.29 -8.59
N LEU A 110 -8.37 -1.93 -8.14
CA LEU A 110 -8.08 -2.12 -6.72
C LEU A 110 -7.97 -0.78 -5.97
N LEU A 111 -7.19 0.15 -6.51
CA LEU A 111 -6.90 1.42 -5.85
C LEU A 111 -8.09 2.38 -5.88
N THR A 112 -8.99 2.25 -6.85
CA THR A 112 -10.30 2.96 -6.87
C THR A 112 -11.17 2.50 -5.71
N GLU A 113 -11.33 1.20 -5.53
CA GLU A 113 -12.12 0.65 -4.42
C GLU A 113 -11.48 1.01 -3.08
N HIS A 114 -10.15 0.90 -2.98
CA HIS A 114 -9.42 1.26 -1.79
C HIS A 114 -9.51 2.76 -1.46
N HIS A 115 -9.44 3.64 -2.47
CA HIS A 115 -9.63 5.09 -2.29
C HIS A 115 -11.04 5.42 -1.80
N ARG A 116 -12.06 4.76 -2.39
CA ARG A 116 -13.47 4.97 -2.03
C ARG A 116 -13.76 4.55 -0.59
N ALA A 117 -13.26 3.39 -0.18
CA ALA A 117 -13.45 2.83 1.14
C ALA A 117 -12.18 2.07 1.57
N PRO A 118 -11.25 2.71 2.30
CA PRO A 118 -10.04 2.04 2.75
C PRO A 118 -10.36 0.83 3.63
N PHE A 119 -10.00 -0.36 3.15
CA PHE A 119 -10.33 -1.63 3.80
C PHE A 119 -9.12 -2.37 4.36
N ALA A 120 -7.90 -2.02 3.95
CA ALA A 120 -6.66 -2.67 4.37
C ALA A 120 -5.44 -1.78 4.15
N ARG A 121 -4.37 -2.01 4.90
CA ARG A 121 -3.03 -1.51 4.59
C ARG A 121 -2.40 -2.47 3.56
N LEU A 122 -2.25 -1.99 2.32
CA LEU A 122 -1.83 -2.83 1.21
C LEU A 122 -0.30 -2.95 1.15
N LEU A 123 0.19 -4.19 1.09
CA LEU A 123 1.58 -4.51 0.78
C LEU A 123 1.65 -5.21 -0.58
N PHE A 124 2.25 -4.57 -1.57
CA PHE A 124 2.35 -5.13 -2.92
C PHE A 124 3.54 -6.07 -3.04
N LEU A 125 3.31 -7.30 -3.53
CA LEU A 125 4.31 -8.34 -3.73
C LEU A 125 4.56 -8.46 -5.22
N CYS A 126 5.63 -7.83 -5.71
CA CYS A 126 5.85 -7.68 -7.14
C CYS A 126 6.72 -8.81 -7.68
N ARG A 127 6.19 -9.54 -8.68
CA ARG A 127 6.97 -10.55 -9.44
C ARG A 127 8.07 -9.90 -10.28
N THR A 128 7.83 -8.68 -10.77
CA THR A 128 8.79 -7.87 -11.53
C THR A 128 9.02 -6.52 -10.86
N LEU A 129 10.05 -5.78 -11.28
CA LEU A 129 10.29 -4.42 -10.78
C LEU A 129 9.45 -3.35 -11.50
N ARG A 130 8.80 -3.71 -12.60
CA ARG A 130 8.00 -2.79 -13.44
C ARG A 130 6.96 -1.95 -12.66
N PRO A 131 6.18 -2.48 -11.70
CA PRO A 131 5.23 -1.64 -10.97
C PRO A 131 5.85 -0.83 -9.83
N VAL A 132 7.10 -1.12 -9.42
CA VAL A 132 7.69 -0.64 -8.17
C VAL A 132 7.84 0.88 -8.16
N HIS A 133 8.30 1.49 -9.26
CA HIS A 133 8.49 2.95 -9.33
C HIS A 133 7.18 3.72 -9.20
N VAL A 134 6.10 3.22 -9.81
CA VAL A 134 4.76 3.82 -9.70
C VAL A 134 4.28 3.69 -8.26
N LEU A 135 4.27 2.48 -7.70
CA LEU A 135 3.77 2.23 -6.34
C LEU A 135 4.53 3.07 -5.29
N ALA A 136 5.86 3.11 -5.38
CA ALA A 136 6.70 3.86 -4.46
C ALA A 136 6.43 5.37 -4.51
N ARG A 137 6.17 5.95 -5.69
CA ARG A 137 5.86 7.38 -5.87
C ARG A 137 4.62 7.81 -5.09
N TYR A 138 3.62 6.93 -5.01
CA TYR A 138 2.38 7.16 -4.25
C TYR A 138 2.46 6.69 -2.79
N GLY A 139 3.66 6.33 -2.31
CA GLY A 139 3.90 5.92 -0.93
C GLY A 139 3.27 4.57 -0.57
N LEU A 140 2.95 3.74 -1.57
CA LEU A 140 2.49 2.38 -1.37
C LEU A 140 3.69 1.49 -1.10
N LEU A 141 3.56 0.62 -0.10
CA LEU A 141 4.64 -0.30 0.24
C LEU A 141 4.64 -1.47 -0.74
N CYS A 142 5.81 -1.76 -1.30
CA CYS A 142 6.01 -2.88 -2.20
C CYS A 142 7.32 -3.62 -1.91
N GLU A 143 7.30 -4.93 -2.12
CA GLU A 143 8.46 -5.82 -1.98
C GLU A 143 8.63 -6.59 -3.29
N ALA A 144 9.86 -6.61 -3.81
CA ALA A 144 10.20 -7.40 -4.99
C ALA A 144 10.40 -8.85 -4.55
N VAL A 145 9.45 -9.73 -4.91
CA VAL A 145 9.45 -11.13 -4.48
C VAL A 145 9.96 -12.08 -5.57
N GLY A 146 10.10 -11.59 -6.80
CA GLY A 146 10.54 -12.40 -7.95
C GLY A 146 9.69 -13.67 -8.07
N HIS A 147 10.32 -14.80 -8.35
CA HIS A 147 9.66 -16.10 -8.49
C HIS A 147 9.68 -16.96 -7.20
N ALA A 148 9.93 -16.34 -6.04
CA ALA A 148 9.98 -17.08 -4.79
C ALA A 148 8.64 -17.78 -4.47
N PRO A 149 8.65 -18.98 -3.84
CA PRO A 149 7.44 -19.67 -3.42
C PRO A 149 6.63 -18.83 -2.43
N LEU A 150 5.35 -18.62 -2.74
CA LEU A 150 4.49 -17.75 -1.97
C LEU A 150 4.39 -18.12 -0.48
N PRO A 151 4.31 -19.41 -0.07
CA PRO A 151 4.25 -19.76 1.35
C PRO A 151 5.45 -19.28 2.17
N VAL A 152 6.65 -19.30 1.57
CA VAL A 152 7.89 -18.86 2.23
C VAL A 152 7.90 -17.34 2.40
N VAL A 153 7.57 -16.63 1.33
CA VAL A 153 7.48 -15.16 1.33
C VAL A 153 6.41 -14.70 2.31
N ALA A 154 5.20 -15.27 2.22
CA ALA A 154 4.07 -14.88 3.06
C ALA A 154 4.34 -15.13 4.55
N ALA A 155 5.00 -16.23 4.92
CA ALA A 155 5.41 -16.48 6.30
C ALA A 155 6.40 -15.42 6.82
N SER A 156 7.35 -14.99 6.00
CA SER A 156 8.29 -13.92 6.37
C SER A 156 7.59 -12.57 6.54
N LEU A 157 6.67 -12.25 5.64
CA LEU A 157 5.89 -11.01 5.68
C LEU A 157 4.89 -10.97 6.83
N ALA A 158 4.31 -12.11 7.20
CA ALA A 158 3.45 -12.24 8.37
C ALA A 158 4.21 -11.84 9.65
N LEU A 159 5.47 -12.25 9.78
CA LEU A 159 6.31 -11.86 10.91
C LEU A 159 6.71 -10.38 10.85
N ARG A 160 7.10 -9.87 9.67
CA ARG A 160 7.66 -8.52 9.52
C ARG A 160 6.60 -7.41 9.53
N TYR A 161 5.43 -7.67 8.94
CA TYR A 161 4.39 -6.67 8.68
C TYR A 161 3.01 -7.06 9.22
N GLN A 162 2.85 -8.22 9.85
CA GLN A 162 1.54 -8.76 10.27
C GLN A 162 0.56 -8.93 9.09
N VAL A 163 1.06 -9.35 7.93
CA VAL A 163 0.21 -9.73 6.79
C VAL A 163 -0.68 -10.91 7.22
N GLY A 164 -2.01 -10.70 7.19
CA GLY A 164 -2.98 -11.74 7.54
C GLY A 164 -3.42 -12.61 6.35
N GLU A 165 -3.39 -12.05 5.14
CA GLU A 165 -3.71 -12.77 3.91
C GLU A 165 -2.96 -12.20 2.71
N VAL A 166 -2.76 -13.03 1.69
CA VAL A 166 -2.27 -12.60 0.38
C VAL A 166 -3.32 -12.91 -0.67
N ARG A 167 -3.60 -11.95 -1.55
CA ARG A 167 -4.55 -12.05 -2.67
C ARG A 167 -3.87 -11.77 -3.98
N ALA A 168 -4.36 -12.38 -5.06
CA ALA A 168 -3.96 -12.02 -6.42
C ALA A 168 -4.55 -10.65 -6.79
N LEU A 169 -3.77 -9.83 -7.51
CA LEU A 169 -4.24 -8.54 -8.02
C LEU A 169 -5.31 -8.71 -9.12
N THR A 170 -5.20 -9.75 -9.94
CA THR A 170 -6.06 -9.97 -11.12
C THR A 170 -7.52 -10.24 -10.78
N ASP A 171 -7.77 -11.16 -9.84
CA ASP A 171 -9.11 -11.65 -9.53
C ASP A 171 -9.48 -11.51 -8.03
N GLY A 172 -8.57 -10.99 -7.20
CA GLY A 172 -8.78 -10.87 -5.75
C GLY A 172 -8.80 -12.21 -5.01
N LYS A 173 -8.48 -13.34 -5.67
CA LYS A 173 -8.49 -14.67 -5.08
C LYS A 173 -7.46 -14.74 -3.97
N ARG A 174 -7.87 -15.29 -2.84
CA ARG A 174 -6.98 -15.52 -1.70
C ARG A 174 -6.02 -16.67 -2.03
N LEU A 175 -4.73 -16.35 -2.05
CA LEU A 175 -3.65 -17.28 -2.32
C LEU A 175 -3.04 -17.87 -1.04
N TRP A 176 -3.11 -17.13 0.06
CA TRP A 176 -2.54 -17.53 1.35
C TRP A 176 -3.25 -16.83 2.53
N ARG A 177 -3.22 -17.46 3.70
CA ARG A 177 -3.73 -16.92 4.99
C ARG A 177 -2.92 -17.50 6.16
N THR A 178 -2.68 -16.69 7.20
CA THR A 178 -2.20 -17.16 8.51
C THR A 178 -3.30 -17.88 9.29
#